data_AF-A0A531LYE1-F1
#
_entry.id   AF-A0A531LYE1-F1
#
_cell.length_a   1.000
_cell.length_b   1.000
_cell.length_c   1.000
_cell.angle_alpha   90.00
_cell.angle_beta   90.00
_cell.angle_gamma   90.00
#
_symmetry.space_group_name_H-M   'P 1'
#
loop_
_entity.id
_entity.type
_entity.pdbx_description
1 polymer ?
#
loop_
_entity_poly.entity_id
_entity_poly.type
_entity_poly.pdbx_seq_one_letter_code
_entity_poly.pdbx_strand_id
1 'polypeptide(L)'
;CDKAPRLNEMAEFFSATAAGRSGVPTKLPRVDPRLFQGDEALVGLNNVQRQIWGRFGPHYFSSIPYRLEEDIRLGDAFLRYGFTGHDDSLTRIYILGAAEGILARTLAKLGKGKIQTLSCSPNKENEESFFLHGRPE
;
A
#
# COMPACT_ATOMS: atom_id res chain seq x y z
N CYS A 1 11.59 -16.76 -18.64
CA CYS A 1 12.54 -16.69 -17.49
C CYS A 1 12.31 -17.96 -16.68
N ASP A 2 12.56 -19.13 -17.26
CA ASP A 2 11.85 -20.36 -16.83
C ASP A 2 12.75 -21.31 -16.02
N LYS A 3 13.99 -20.89 -15.77
CA LYS A 3 15.03 -21.68 -15.08
C LYS A 3 15.75 -20.87 -14.01
N ALA A 4 15.04 -20.00 -13.30
CA ALA A 4 15.58 -19.35 -12.11
C ALA A 4 15.25 -20.25 -10.90
N PRO A 5 16.14 -21.18 -10.49
CA PRO A 5 15.83 -22.25 -9.54
C PRO A 5 15.25 -21.71 -8.22
N ARG A 6 15.77 -20.60 -7.70
CA ARG A 6 15.29 -20.01 -6.43
C ARG A 6 13.92 -19.33 -6.53
N LEU A 7 13.54 -18.81 -7.71
CA LEU A 7 12.24 -18.16 -7.89
C LEU A 7 11.11 -19.20 -7.99
N ASN A 8 11.37 -20.32 -8.66
CA ASN A 8 10.37 -21.39 -8.78
C ASN A 8 10.20 -22.17 -7.46
N GLU A 9 11.28 -22.36 -6.70
CA GLU A 9 11.22 -23.01 -5.38
C GLU A 9 10.42 -22.18 -4.36
N MET A 10 10.39 -20.85 -4.49
CA MET A 10 9.65 -19.96 -3.59
C MET A 10 8.27 -19.56 -4.14
N ALA A 11 7.89 -20.02 -5.33
CA ALA A 11 6.65 -19.60 -5.99
C ALA A 11 5.42 -19.90 -5.13
N GLU A 12 5.30 -21.12 -4.60
CA GLU A 12 4.18 -21.48 -3.72
C GLU A 12 4.16 -20.65 -2.43
N PHE A 13 5.33 -20.39 -1.85
CA PHE A 13 5.45 -19.55 -0.66
C PHE A 13 4.95 -18.12 -0.91
N PHE A 14 5.40 -17.49 -2.01
CA PHE A 14 4.97 -16.14 -2.37
C PHE A 14 3.49 -16.11 -2.74
N SER A 15 3.00 -17.09 -3.49
CA SER A 15 1.59 -17.21 -3.86
C SER A 15 0.68 -17.40 -2.63
N ALA A 16 1.08 -18.27 -1.68
CA ALA A 16 0.33 -18.47 -0.44
C ALA A 16 0.32 -17.22 0.45
N THR A 17 1.45 -16.50 0.50
CA THR A 17 1.58 -15.27 1.29
C THR A 17 0.78 -14.12 0.68
N ALA A 18 0.88 -13.90 -0.64
CA ALA A 18 0.11 -12.89 -1.36
C ALA A 18 -1.40 -13.12 -1.24
N ALA A 19 -1.83 -14.39 -1.22
CA ALA A 19 -3.23 -14.77 -1.01
C ALA A 19 -3.70 -14.76 0.45
N GLY A 20 -2.81 -14.47 1.42
CA GLY A 20 -3.11 -14.52 2.85
C GLY A 20 -3.40 -15.91 3.41
N ARG A 21 -2.95 -16.98 2.73
CA ARG A 21 -3.05 -18.37 3.22
C ARG A 21 -1.87 -18.76 4.13
N SER A 22 -0.77 -18.01 4.07
CA SER A 22 0.40 -18.17 4.92
C SER A 22 0.98 -16.81 5.31
N GLY A 23 1.86 -16.78 6.31
CA GLY A 23 2.55 -15.54 6.71
C GLY A 23 1.65 -14.48 7.37
N VAL A 24 0.41 -14.83 7.72
CA VAL A 24 -0.52 -13.93 8.40
C VAL A 24 -0.01 -13.66 9.82
N PRO A 25 0.19 -12.38 10.21
CA PRO A 25 0.75 -12.07 11.51
C PRO A 25 -0.27 -12.38 12.63
N THR A 26 0.22 -12.89 13.76
CA THR A 26 -0.62 -13.15 14.95
C THR A 26 -1.19 -11.87 15.55
N LYS A 27 -0.49 -10.74 15.37
CA LYS A 27 -0.93 -9.41 15.80
C LYS A 27 -0.92 -8.49 14.59
N LEU A 28 -2.02 -7.78 14.37
CA LEU A 28 -2.06 -6.78 13.32
C LEU A 28 -1.03 -5.67 13.59
N PRO A 29 -0.29 -5.23 12.56
CA PRO A 29 0.68 -4.16 12.71
C PRO A 29 -0.03 -2.86 13.11
N ARG A 30 0.62 -2.11 13.99
CA ARG A 30 0.14 -0.82 14.48
C ARG A 30 1.33 0.13 14.49
N VAL A 31 1.06 1.37 14.08
CA VAL A 31 2.05 2.43 14.20
C VAL A 31 2.43 2.65 15.66
N ASP A 32 3.70 2.96 15.91
CA ASP A 32 4.10 3.56 17.18
C ASP A 32 3.72 5.05 17.19
N PRO A 33 2.72 5.46 18.01
CA PRO A 33 2.23 6.84 18.01
C PRO A 33 3.30 7.85 18.44
N ARG A 34 4.33 7.41 19.17
CA ARG A 34 5.45 8.29 19.57
C ARG A 34 6.23 8.78 18.36
N LEU A 35 6.27 8.01 17.29
CA LEU A 35 6.97 8.37 16.05
C LEU A 35 6.20 9.39 15.21
N PHE A 36 4.91 9.59 15.48
CA PHE A 36 4.09 10.60 14.81
C PHE A 36 4.09 11.93 15.55
N GLN A 37 4.53 11.97 16.82
CA GLN A 37 4.68 13.19 17.60
C GLN A 37 3.43 14.09 17.62
N GLY A 38 2.23 13.50 17.52
CA GLY A 38 0.96 14.22 17.50
C GLY A 38 0.56 14.79 16.13
N ASP A 39 1.25 14.44 15.04
CA ASP A 39 0.89 14.87 13.69
C ASP A 39 -0.46 14.26 13.25
N GLU A 40 -1.50 15.10 13.22
CA GLU A 40 -2.86 14.70 12.85
C GLU A 40 -2.97 14.24 11.39
N ALA A 41 -2.13 14.74 10.48
CA ALA A 41 -2.14 14.33 9.07
C ALA A 41 -1.66 12.88 8.95
N LEU A 42 -0.58 12.52 9.65
CA LEU A 42 -0.08 11.14 9.69
C LEU A 42 -1.09 10.18 10.34
N VAL A 43 -1.77 10.63 11.41
CA VAL A 43 -2.84 9.85 12.06
C VAL A 43 -4.03 9.64 11.11
N GLY A 44 -4.47 10.70 10.43
CA GLY A 44 -5.56 10.63 9.45
C GLY A 44 -5.22 9.69 8.28
N LEU A 45 -4.01 9.81 7.73
CA LEU A 45 -3.54 8.95 6.65
C LEU A 45 -3.48 7.48 7.09
N ASN A 46 -2.91 7.19 8.27
CA ASN A 46 -2.91 5.85 8.85
C ASN A 46 -4.32 5.26 8.93
N ASN A 47 -5.29 6.04 9.41
CA ASN A 47 -6.68 5.58 9.57
C ASN A 47 -7.31 5.24 8.22
N VAL A 48 -7.10 6.06 7.19
CA VAL A 48 -7.60 5.79 5.84
C VAL A 48 -6.89 4.59 5.22
N GLN A 49 -5.56 4.52 5.33
CA GLN A 49 -4.76 3.44 4.77
C GLN A 49 -5.16 2.09 5.34
N ARG A 50 -5.37 2.00 6.66
CA ARG A 50 -5.79 0.75 7.34
C ARG A 50 -7.13 0.22 6.86
N GLN A 51 -8.03 1.07 6.37
CA GLN A 51 -9.31 0.64 5.79
C GLN A 51 -9.17 -0.01 4.40
N ILE A 52 -8.01 0.14 3.76
CA ILE A 52 -7.73 -0.34 2.40
C ILE A 52 -6.96 -1.67 2.41
N TRP A 53 -6.43 -2.08 3.57
CA TRP A 53 -5.62 -3.28 3.66
C TRP A 53 -6.40 -4.53 3.23
N GLY A 54 -5.81 -5.29 2.31
CA GLY A 54 -6.26 -6.63 1.98
C GLY A 54 -5.50 -7.70 2.76
N ARG A 55 -5.39 -8.89 2.15
CA ARG A 55 -4.79 -10.06 2.78
C ARG A 55 -3.28 -9.95 2.96
N PHE A 56 -2.57 -9.32 2.03
CA PHE A 56 -1.11 -9.23 2.02
C PHE A 56 -0.58 -8.03 2.83
N GLY A 57 -1.30 -6.91 2.85
CA GLY A 57 -0.90 -5.70 3.60
C GLY A 57 -0.40 -5.98 5.03
N PRO A 58 -1.16 -6.68 5.90
CA PRO A 58 -0.74 -6.99 7.26
C PRO A 58 0.57 -7.79 7.33
N HIS A 59 0.76 -8.77 6.43
CA HIS A 59 2.02 -9.51 6.33
C HIS A 59 3.16 -8.55 6.01
N TYR A 60 3.02 -7.77 4.94
CA TYR A 60 4.04 -6.83 4.49
C TYR A 60 4.49 -5.86 5.58
N PHE A 61 3.54 -5.22 6.27
CA PHE A 61 3.82 -4.26 7.33
C PHE A 61 4.35 -4.89 8.63
N SER A 62 4.20 -6.21 8.81
CA SER A 62 4.74 -6.92 9.97
C SER A 62 6.14 -7.51 9.71
N SER A 63 6.50 -7.72 8.45
CA SER A 63 7.76 -8.37 8.05
C SER A 63 8.98 -7.45 8.15
N ILE A 64 8.78 -6.13 8.18
CA ILE A 64 9.86 -5.14 8.21
C ILE A 64 9.59 -4.12 9.33
N PRO A 65 10.50 -3.96 10.31
CA PRO A 65 10.34 -2.97 11.37
C PRO A 65 10.11 -1.56 10.79
N TYR A 66 9.11 -0.87 11.34
CA TYR A 66 8.72 0.51 10.99
C TYR A 66 8.25 0.74 9.55
N ARG A 67 8.00 -0.32 8.79
CA ARG A 67 7.59 -0.19 7.38
C ARG A 67 6.24 0.50 7.22
N LEU A 68 5.32 0.28 8.15
CA LEU A 68 4.03 0.96 8.14
C LEU A 68 4.19 2.47 8.34
N GLU A 69 4.99 2.87 9.32
CA GLU A 69 5.25 4.28 9.61
C GLU A 69 6.02 4.97 8.48
N GLU A 70 6.94 4.26 7.82
CA GLU A 70 7.61 4.75 6.61
C GLU A 70 6.59 4.97 5.48
N ASP A 71 5.75 3.97 5.18
CA ASP A 71 4.76 4.05 4.10
C ASP A 71 3.77 5.20 4.31
N ILE A 72 3.35 5.43 5.57
CA ILE A 72 2.49 6.55 5.95
C ILE A 72 3.17 7.90 5.72
N ARG A 73 4.44 8.05 6.11
CA ARG A 73 5.18 9.31 5.88
C ARG A 73 5.44 9.57 4.41
N LEU A 74 5.72 8.53 3.64
CA LEU A 74 5.88 8.63 2.19
C LEU A 74 4.56 9.07 1.54
N GLY A 75 3.44 8.49 1.96
CA GLY A 75 2.12 8.92 1.52
C GLY A 75 1.83 10.38 1.83
N ASP A 76 2.13 10.83 3.05
CA ASP A 76 1.95 12.23 3.44
C ASP A 76 2.85 13.18 2.63
N ALA A 77 4.11 12.81 2.37
CA ALA A 77 4.99 13.58 1.50
C ALA A 77 4.44 13.68 0.07
N PHE A 78 3.88 12.60 -0.49
CA PHE A 78 3.24 12.64 -1.80
C PHE A 78 1.99 13.52 -1.83
N LEU A 79 1.17 13.49 -0.77
CA LEU A 79 0.01 14.39 -0.65
C LEU A 79 0.45 15.85 -0.62
N ARG A 80 1.42 16.18 0.23
CA ARG A 80 1.99 17.53 0.32
C ARG A 80 2.54 17.99 -1.02
N TYR A 81 3.34 17.16 -1.69
CA TYR A 81 3.85 17.45 -3.03
C TYR A 81 2.70 17.70 -4.02
N GLY A 82 1.71 16.82 -4.07
CA GLY A 82 0.56 16.96 -4.97
C GLY A 82 -0.27 18.23 -4.74
N PHE A 83 -0.30 18.73 -3.51
CA PHE A 83 -0.99 19.98 -3.17
C PHE A 83 -0.17 21.25 -3.39
N THR A 84 1.15 21.15 -3.61
CA THR A 84 1.99 22.30 -3.98
C THR A 84 1.92 22.69 -5.45
N GLY A 85 1.30 21.87 -6.29
CA GLY A 85 1.09 22.18 -7.71
C GLY A 85 0.18 23.39 -7.92
N HIS A 86 0.34 24.08 -9.05
CA HIS A 86 -0.59 25.12 -9.50
C HIS A 86 -2.00 24.52 -9.66
N ASP A 87 -3.05 25.35 -9.53
CA ASP A 87 -4.44 24.87 -9.43
C ASP A 87 -4.92 24.02 -10.61
N ASP A 88 -4.25 24.12 -11.77
CA ASP A 88 -4.58 23.33 -12.97
C ASP A 88 -3.69 22.09 -13.20
N SER A 89 -2.65 21.85 -12.38
CA SER A 89 -1.72 20.74 -12.60
C SER A 89 -2.06 19.51 -11.76
N LEU A 90 -2.55 18.46 -12.41
CA LEU A 90 -2.77 17.14 -11.81
C LEU A 90 -1.43 16.42 -11.55
N THR A 91 -1.18 16.00 -10.30
CA THR A 91 -0.02 15.17 -9.97
C THR A 91 -0.29 13.70 -10.27
N ARG A 92 0.55 13.09 -11.10
CA ARG A 92 0.42 11.68 -11.51
C ARG A 92 1.47 10.82 -10.83
N ILE A 93 1.05 9.80 -10.09
CA ILE A 93 1.94 8.91 -9.33
C ILE A 93 1.72 7.47 -9.80
N TYR A 94 2.80 6.83 -10.28
CA TYR A 94 2.78 5.41 -10.64
C TYR A 94 3.47 4.58 -9.56
N ILE A 95 2.75 3.60 -8.99
CA ILE A 95 3.27 2.74 -7.93
C ILE A 95 3.41 1.31 -8.45
N LEU A 96 4.66 0.85 -8.49
CA LEU A 96 5.04 -0.49 -8.93
C LEU A 96 5.04 -1.47 -7.77
N GLY A 97 4.54 -2.69 -8.00
CA GLY A 97 4.69 -3.79 -7.05
C GLY A 97 3.91 -3.62 -5.73
N ALA A 98 2.73 -3.01 -5.79
CA ALA A 98 1.99 -2.56 -4.61
C ALA A 98 0.90 -3.51 -4.09
N ALA A 99 0.93 -4.80 -4.44
CA ALA A 99 -0.05 -5.82 -4.09
C ALA A 99 -1.53 -5.38 -4.24
N GLU A 100 -2.21 -4.94 -3.17
CA GLU A 100 -3.60 -4.45 -3.24
C GLU A 100 -3.74 -2.98 -3.70
N GLY A 101 -2.61 -2.31 -3.97
CA GLY A 101 -2.57 -0.89 -4.34
C GLY A 101 -2.81 0.04 -3.14
N ILE A 102 -2.46 -0.38 -1.93
CA ILE A 102 -2.79 0.31 -0.67
C ILE A 102 -2.41 1.80 -0.70
N LEU A 103 -1.14 2.09 -1.03
CA LEU A 103 -0.65 3.47 -1.08
C LEU A 103 -1.34 4.27 -2.21
N ALA A 104 -1.46 3.69 -3.40
CA ALA A 104 -2.09 4.35 -4.55
C ALA A 104 -3.53 4.75 -4.24
N ARG A 105 -4.32 3.81 -3.70
CA ARG A 105 -5.72 4.03 -3.32
C ARG A 105 -5.84 5.06 -2.19
N THR A 106 -4.91 5.05 -1.23
CA THR A 106 -4.87 6.03 -0.14
C THR A 106 -4.65 7.44 -0.71
N LEU A 107 -3.67 7.59 -1.60
CA LEU A 107 -3.36 8.86 -2.26
C LEU A 107 -4.52 9.34 -3.15
N ALA A 108 -5.13 8.45 -3.94
CA ALA A 108 -6.28 8.81 -4.77
C ALA A 108 -7.47 9.29 -3.91
N LYS A 109 -7.73 8.60 -2.79
CA LYS A 109 -8.82 8.95 -1.87
C LYS A 109 -8.58 10.28 -1.15
N LEU A 110 -7.35 10.54 -0.72
CA LEU A 110 -6.99 11.75 0.02
C LEU A 110 -6.60 12.93 -0.87
N GLY A 111 -6.27 12.69 -2.14
CA GLY A 111 -5.74 13.68 -3.08
C GLY A 111 -6.76 14.68 -3.63
N LYS A 112 -8.06 14.58 -3.28
CA LYS A 112 -9.13 15.55 -3.63
C LYS A 112 -9.14 15.97 -5.10
N GLY A 113 -8.90 15.04 -6.02
CA GLY A 113 -8.84 15.32 -7.47
C GLY A 113 -7.55 15.99 -7.96
N LYS A 114 -6.63 16.39 -7.07
CA LYS A 114 -5.30 16.92 -7.43
C LYS A 114 -4.24 15.82 -7.64
N ILE A 115 -4.54 14.59 -7.26
CA ILE A 115 -3.64 13.44 -7.42
C ILE A 115 -4.37 12.31 -8.16
N GLN A 116 -3.73 11.83 -9.22
CA GLN A 116 -4.13 10.63 -9.94
C GLN A 116 -3.05 9.56 -9.77
N THR A 117 -3.46 8.36 -9.43
CA THR A 117 -2.53 7.24 -9.22
C THR A 117 -2.76 6.12 -10.21
N LEU A 118 -1.69 5.44 -10.59
CA LEU A 118 -1.73 4.16 -11.28
C LEU A 118 -1.00 3.12 -10.42
N SER A 119 -1.55 1.91 -10.31
CA SER A 119 -0.92 0.79 -9.60
C SER A 119 -0.94 -0.45 -10.49
N CYS A 120 0.19 -1.13 -10.62
CA CYS A 120 0.26 -2.42 -11.30
C CYS A 120 0.54 -3.52 -10.26
N SER A 121 -0.47 -4.31 -9.91
CA SER A 121 -0.24 -5.31 -8.88
C SER A 121 -1.20 -6.49 -8.72
N PRO A 122 -2.29 -6.69 -9.48
CA PRO A 122 -2.97 -7.97 -9.34
C PRO A 122 -2.09 -9.06 -9.96
N ASN A 123 -1.40 -9.83 -9.12
CA ASN A 123 -1.16 -11.22 -9.45
C ASN A 123 -2.44 -11.98 -9.09
N LYS A 124 -2.61 -13.19 -9.65
CA LYS A 124 -3.85 -13.95 -9.48
C LYS A 124 -4.20 -14.17 -8.00
N GLU A 125 -3.19 -14.24 -7.15
CA GLU A 125 -3.30 -14.53 -5.73
C GLU A 125 -3.85 -13.38 -4.89
N ASN A 126 -3.57 -12.13 -5.27
CA ASN A 126 -4.06 -10.95 -4.56
C ASN A 126 -5.16 -10.18 -5.33
N GLU A 127 -5.58 -10.67 -6.51
CA GLU A 127 -6.56 -10.04 -7.38
C GLU A 127 -7.87 -9.67 -6.66
N GLU A 128 -8.42 -10.59 -5.86
CA GLU A 128 -9.63 -10.36 -5.07
C GLU A 128 -9.44 -9.19 -4.09
N SER A 129 -8.28 -9.14 -3.41
CA SER A 129 -7.96 -8.06 -2.47
C SER A 129 -7.68 -6.74 -3.20
N PHE A 130 -7.07 -6.80 -4.38
CA PHE A 130 -6.85 -5.64 -5.23
C PHE A 130 -8.18 -5.02 -5.66
N PHE A 131 -9.17 -5.81 -6.05
CA PHE A 131 -10.48 -5.30 -6.48
C PHE A 131 -11.49 -5.04 -5.36
N LEU A 132 -11.17 -5.41 -4.11
CA LEU A 132 -12.03 -5.22 -2.93
C LEU A 132 -12.51 -3.77 -2.77
N HIS A 133 -11.68 -2.80 -3.14
CA HIS A 133 -11.95 -1.37 -3.03
C HIS A 133 -12.30 -0.71 -4.37
N GLY A 134 -12.88 -1.49 -5.28
CA GLY A 134 -13.29 -1.04 -6.61
C GLY A 134 -12.25 -1.33 -7.70
N ARG A 135 -12.74 -1.34 -8.94
CA ARG A 135 -11.92 -1.56 -10.13
C ARG A 135 -11.33 -0.22 -10.60
N PRO A 136 -10.05 -0.18 -11.01
CA PRO A 136 -9.50 0.98 -11.70
C PRO A 136 -10.28 1.22 -13.01
N GLU A 137 -10.67 2.45 -13.27
CA GLU A 137 -11.30 2.91 -14.52
C GLU A 137 -10.37 3.87 -15.27
#